data_AF-A0A2U0U781-F1
#
_entry.id   AF-A0A2U0U781-F1
#
_cell.length_a   1.000
_cell.length_b   1.000
_cell.length_c   1.000
_cell.angle_alpha   90.00
_cell.angle_beta   90.00
_cell.angle_gamma   90.00
#
_symmetry.space_group_name_H-M   'P 1'
#
loop_
_entity.id
_entity.type
_entity.pdbx_description
1 polymer ?
#
loop_
_entity_poly.entity_id
_entity_poly.type
_entity_poly.pdbx_seq_one_letter_code
_entity_poly.pdbx_strand_id
1 'polypeptide(L)'
;MKKDKNNFLCGEGRNFFVEQVFYVYQIWYIYFWKFEENHLTLSKNRIMAVLNFTSREFRSQQAHVFDLADKGEKIIIHRNKKQAYTLVPIEEDDLGITPELQARIDKARAEIKAGNCKTLKSHADIDAYFNSL
;
A
#
# COMPACT_ATOMS: atom_id res chain seq x y z
N MET A 1 24.09 -51.19 61.04
CA MET A 1 22.61 -51.31 60.98
C MET A 1 22.09 -50.05 60.33
N LYS A 2 21.23 -50.01 59.32
CA LYS A 2 20.34 -50.97 58.66
C LYS A 2 20.12 -50.40 57.24
N LYS A 3 20.16 -51.22 56.19
CA LYS A 3 19.72 -50.83 54.84
C LYS A 3 18.20 -50.72 54.86
N ASP A 4 17.63 -49.81 54.07
CA ASP A 4 16.51 -50.14 53.19
C ASP A 4 16.53 -49.27 51.92
N LYS A 5 16.36 -49.96 50.80
CA LYS A 5 16.26 -49.43 49.44
C LYS A 5 14.77 -49.23 49.13
N ASN A 6 14.43 -48.22 48.32
CA ASN A 6 13.69 -48.37 47.06
C ASN A 6 13.09 -47.02 46.61
N ASN A 7 13.48 -46.62 45.39
CA ASN A 7 12.72 -45.90 44.35
C ASN A 7 12.02 -44.57 44.70
N PHE A 8 12.13 -43.50 43.92
CA PHE A 8 11.96 -43.44 42.47
C PHE A 8 12.55 -42.10 41.99
N LEU A 9 13.42 -42.12 40.98
CA LEU A 9 13.87 -40.92 40.26
C LEU A 9 12.90 -40.67 39.10
N CYS A 10 12.26 -39.51 39.05
CA CYS A 10 11.87 -38.87 37.79
C CYS A 10 11.67 -37.38 38.03
N GLY A 11 12.45 -36.56 37.32
CA GLY A 11 12.45 -35.11 37.46
C GLY A 11 11.32 -34.43 36.71
N GLU A 12 10.96 -33.23 37.17
CA GLU A 12 10.20 -32.26 36.39
C GLU A 12 10.80 -30.86 36.57
N GLY A 13 11.91 -30.62 35.88
CA GLY A 13 12.33 -29.28 35.49
C GLY A 13 11.74 -28.99 34.11
N ARG A 14 10.53 -28.44 34.06
CA ARG A 14 9.91 -27.97 32.80
C ARG A 14 9.11 -26.70 33.05
N ASN A 15 9.80 -25.57 33.21
CA ASN A 15 9.22 -24.22 33.14
C ASN A 15 10.30 -23.17 32.85
N PHE A 16 11.10 -23.34 31.79
CA PHE A 16 12.12 -22.33 31.42
C PHE A 16 12.40 -22.17 29.92
N PHE A 17 11.75 -22.95 29.05
CA PHE A 17 12.12 -23.00 27.62
C PHE A 17 11.11 -22.33 26.65
N VAL A 18 9.94 -21.89 27.15
CA VAL A 18 8.91 -21.25 26.30
C VAL A 18 8.91 -19.73 26.36
N GLU A 19 9.50 -19.10 27.38
CA GLU A 19 9.53 -17.62 27.46
C GLU A 19 10.67 -16.98 26.65
N GLN A 20 11.78 -17.68 26.42
CA GLN A 20 12.91 -17.11 25.70
C GLN A 20 12.64 -16.89 24.21
N VAL A 21 11.85 -17.76 23.56
CA VAL A 21 11.57 -17.67 22.11
C VAL A 21 10.64 -16.50 21.78
N PHE A 22 9.68 -16.20 22.67
CA PHE A 22 8.76 -15.07 22.49
C PHE A 22 9.48 -13.71 22.56
N TYR A 23 10.46 -13.56 23.45
CA TYR A 23 11.19 -12.30 23.59
C TYR A 23 12.01 -11.94 22.34
N VAL A 24 12.58 -12.94 21.65
CA VAL A 24 13.35 -12.69 20.41
C VAL A 24 12.44 -12.29 19.26
N TYR A 25 11.24 -12.88 19.17
CA TYR A 25 10.23 -12.49 18.17
C TYR A 25 9.68 -11.09 18.42
N GLN A 26 9.42 -10.72 19.68
CA GLN A 26 8.97 -9.38 20.03
C GLN A 26 10.02 -8.31 19.67
N ILE A 27 11.30 -8.58 19.98
CA ILE A 27 12.40 -7.68 19.66
C ILE A 27 12.63 -7.59 18.14
N TRP A 28 12.55 -8.71 17.42
CA TRP A 28 12.66 -8.72 15.96
C TRP A 28 11.54 -7.90 15.30
N TYR A 29 10.29 -8.00 15.78
CA TYR A 29 9.18 -7.20 15.26
C TYR A 29 9.38 -5.69 15.48
N ILE A 30 9.96 -5.29 16.61
CA ILE A 30 10.25 -3.87 16.91
C ILE A 30 11.35 -3.32 15.99
N TYR A 31 12.38 -4.13 15.67
CA TYR A 31 13.41 -3.72 14.71
C TYR A 31 12.95 -3.81 13.25
N PHE A 32 12.06 -4.74 12.91
CA PHE A 32 11.48 -4.90 11.57
C PHE A 32 10.48 -3.78 11.24
N TRP A 33 9.70 -3.30 12.22
CA TRP A 33 8.75 -2.19 12.04
C TRP A 33 9.37 -0.79 12.00
N LYS A 34 10.62 -0.61 12.42
CA LYS A 34 11.29 0.70 12.48
C LYS A 34 12.02 1.07 11.17
N PHE A 35 12.01 0.18 10.16
CA PHE A 35 12.70 0.35 8.89
C PHE A 35 11.78 0.77 7.73
N GLU A 36 10.47 0.79 7.96
CA GLU A 36 9.45 1.10 6.95
C GLU A 36 8.98 2.55 7.04
N GLU A 37 9.93 3.48 7.19
CA GLU A 37 9.66 4.91 7.27
C GLU A 37 10.07 5.62 5.97
N ASN A 38 9.03 5.99 5.22
CA ASN A 38 8.95 7.07 4.23
C ASN A 38 9.46 6.78 2.81
N HIS A 39 8.51 6.63 1.90
CA HIS A 39 8.67 7.10 0.51
C HIS A 39 7.40 7.77 -0.02
N LEU A 40 6.87 8.75 0.73
CA LEU A 40 5.98 9.76 0.14
C LEU A 40 6.80 10.62 -0.83
N THR A 41 6.74 10.32 -2.12
CA THR A 41 7.18 11.24 -3.16
C THR A 41 6.00 11.65 -4.03
N LEU A 42 5.32 12.73 -3.62
CA LEU A 42 4.60 13.59 -4.55
C LEU A 42 5.56 13.94 -5.69
N SER A 43 5.17 13.52 -6.89
CA SER A 43 5.88 13.69 -8.15
C SER A 43 6.37 15.13 -8.33
N LYS A 44 7.62 15.36 -7.97
CA LYS A 44 8.40 16.53 -8.34
C LYS A 44 8.73 16.32 -9.81
N ASN A 45 8.28 17.22 -10.70
CA ASN A 45 8.45 17.22 -12.16
C ASN A 45 9.83 16.71 -12.65
N ARG A 46 10.06 15.40 -12.57
CA ARG A 46 11.08 14.67 -13.30
C ARG A 46 10.45 14.32 -14.63
N ILE A 47 11.22 14.42 -15.69
CA ILE A 47 10.80 14.00 -17.02
C ILE A 47 10.34 12.54 -16.90
N MET A 48 9.03 12.30 -16.90
CA MET A 48 8.43 10.97 -16.75
C MET A 48 8.79 10.18 -18.00
N ALA A 49 9.75 9.25 -17.90
CA ALA A 49 10.09 8.41 -19.03
C ALA A 49 8.98 7.37 -19.21
N VAL A 50 8.41 7.30 -20.41
CA VAL A 50 7.44 6.27 -20.75
C VAL A 50 8.19 5.07 -21.31
N LEU A 51 8.26 3.99 -20.55
CA LEU A 51 8.95 2.77 -20.93
C LEU A 51 7.97 1.79 -21.56
N ASN A 52 8.30 1.33 -22.78
CA ASN A 52 7.48 0.40 -23.54
C ASN A 52 8.10 -0.99 -23.49
N PHE A 53 7.33 -1.96 -23.01
CA PHE A 53 7.71 -3.37 -22.99
C PHE A 53 6.76 -4.19 -23.85
N THR A 54 7.27 -5.23 -24.49
CA THR A 54 6.45 -6.30 -25.04
C THR A 54 6.09 -7.31 -23.95
N SER A 55 5.04 -8.10 -24.17
CA SER A 55 4.65 -9.15 -23.23
C SER A 55 5.73 -10.21 -23.02
N ARG A 56 6.63 -10.41 -23.99
CA ARG A 56 7.77 -11.35 -23.83
C ARG A 56 8.80 -10.76 -22.87
N GLU A 57 9.20 -9.51 -23.09
CA GLU A 57 10.18 -8.82 -22.26
C GLU A 57 9.69 -8.69 -20.82
N PHE A 58 8.42 -8.31 -20.64
CA PHE A 58 7.79 -8.25 -19.32
C PHE A 58 7.88 -9.57 -18.56
N ARG A 59 7.60 -10.71 -19.22
CA ARG A 59 7.65 -12.03 -18.57
C ARG A 59 9.07 -12.44 -18.19
N SER A 60 10.07 -12.07 -19.00
CA SER A 60 11.47 -12.39 -18.71
C SER A 60 12.10 -11.48 -17.66
N GLN A 61 11.62 -10.24 -17.52
CA GLN A 61 12.23 -9.20 -16.68
C GLN A 61 11.24 -8.66 -15.65
N GLN A 62 10.33 -9.50 -15.19
CA GLN A 62 9.18 -9.07 -14.40
C GLN A 62 9.56 -8.27 -13.14
N ALA A 63 10.51 -8.76 -12.35
CA ALA A 63 10.99 -8.08 -11.15
C ALA A 63 11.54 -6.68 -11.46
N HIS A 64 12.37 -6.56 -12.51
CA HIS A 64 12.93 -5.28 -12.91
C HIS A 64 11.86 -4.26 -13.33
N VAL A 65 10.80 -4.72 -14.00
CA VAL A 65 9.68 -3.86 -14.41
C VAL A 65 8.88 -3.39 -13.19
N PHE A 66 8.71 -4.22 -12.16
CA PHE A 66 8.10 -3.77 -10.89
C PHE A 66 8.96 -2.73 -10.19
N ASP A 67 10.28 -2.94 -10.08
CA ASP A 67 11.19 -1.95 -9.48
C ASP A 67 11.14 -0.58 -10.19
N LEU A 68 10.90 -0.59 -11.52
CA LEU A 68 10.74 0.63 -12.31
C LEU A 68 9.39 1.32 -12.05
N ALA A 69 8.33 0.54 -11.86
CA ALA A 69 7.01 1.07 -11.52
C ALA A 69 7.04 1.72 -10.13
N ASP A 70 7.70 1.08 -9.16
CA ASP A 70 7.85 1.58 -7.79
C ASP A 70 8.71 2.85 -7.74
N LYS A 71 9.65 3.01 -8.68
CA LYS A 71 10.43 4.26 -8.86
C LYS A 71 9.60 5.42 -9.43
N GLY A 72 8.38 5.14 -9.88
CA GLY A 72 7.46 6.12 -10.48
C GLY A 72 7.57 6.25 -12.00
N GLU A 73 8.23 5.32 -12.70
CA GLU A 73 8.27 5.33 -14.17
C GLU A 73 6.95 4.85 -14.77
N LYS A 74 6.53 5.42 -15.90
CA LYS A 74 5.30 5.03 -16.57
C LYS A 74 5.55 3.87 -17.52
N ILE A 75 4.99 2.70 -17.21
CA ILE A 75 5.26 1.47 -17.94
C ILE A 75 4.04 1.05 -18.77
N ILE A 76 4.26 0.84 -20.07
CA ILE A 76 3.24 0.34 -21.00
C ILE A 76 3.66 -1.02 -21.55
N ILE A 77 2.82 -2.03 -21.34
CA ILE A 77 3.04 -3.41 -21.77
C ILE A 77 2.15 -3.73 -22.96
N HIS A 78 2.76 -4.04 -24.10
CA HIS A 78 2.09 -4.43 -25.32
C HIS A 78 1.99 -5.95 -25.42
N ARG A 79 0.78 -6.49 -25.62
CA ARG A 79 0.57 -7.93 -25.83
C ARG A 79 0.49 -8.31 -27.28
N ASN A 80 -0.18 -7.49 -28.07
CA ASN A 80 -0.38 -7.63 -29.51
C ASN A 80 -0.50 -6.22 -30.11
N LYS A 81 -0.61 -6.10 -31.45
CA LYS A 81 -0.71 -4.80 -32.15
C LYS A 81 -1.85 -3.87 -31.68
N LYS A 82 -2.86 -4.39 -30.97
CA LYS A 82 -4.05 -3.63 -30.54
C LYS A 82 -4.23 -3.52 -29.03
N GLN A 83 -3.45 -4.25 -28.22
CA GLN A 83 -3.67 -4.34 -26.78
C GLN A 83 -2.43 -3.88 -26.02
N ALA A 84 -2.62 -2.85 -25.21
CA ALA A 84 -1.63 -2.31 -24.31
C ALA A 84 -2.23 -2.17 -22.90
N TYR A 85 -1.43 -2.46 -21.90
CA TYR A 85 -1.77 -2.35 -20.48
C TYR A 85 -0.79 -1.40 -19.81
N THR A 86 -1.24 -0.65 -18.81
CA THR A 86 -0.35 0.17 -17.97
C THR A 86 -0.16 -0.52 -16.64
N LEU A 87 1.08 -0.55 -16.16
CA LEU A 87 1.40 -1.02 -14.82
C LEU A 87 1.37 0.19 -13.88
N VAL A 88 0.53 0.12 -12.85
CA VAL A 88 0.40 1.13 -11.81
C VAL A 88 0.63 0.42 -10.48
N PRO A 89 1.65 0.80 -9.69
CA PRO A 89 1.80 0.27 -8.35
C PRO A 89 0.60 0.73 -7.52
N ILE A 90 0.07 -0.18 -6.69
CA ILE A 90 -1.04 0.12 -5.80
C ILE A 90 -0.54 -0.13 -4.39
N GLU A 91 -0.63 0.88 -3.53
CA GLU A 91 -0.36 0.76 -2.10
C GLU A 91 -1.64 0.31 -1.37
N GLU A 92 -1.52 -0.38 -0.23
CA GLU A 92 -2.70 -0.84 0.52
C GLU A 92 -3.61 0.32 0.97
N ASP A 93 -3.02 1.50 1.21
CA ASP A 93 -3.73 2.72 1.57
C ASP A 93 -4.54 3.33 0.41
N ASP A 94 -4.17 3.05 -0.86
CA ASP A 94 -4.89 3.52 -2.05
C ASP A 94 -6.16 2.70 -2.35
N LEU A 95 -6.26 1.49 -1.78
CA LEU A 95 -7.42 0.61 -1.94
C LEU A 95 -8.56 0.95 -0.97
N GLY A 96 -8.27 1.70 0.09
CA GLY A 96 -9.23 2.14 1.09
C GLY A 96 -9.86 3.49 0.73
N ILE A 97 -11.15 3.67 1.04
CA ILE A 97 -11.70 5.02 1.11
C ILE A 97 -11.04 5.69 2.31
N THR A 98 -10.09 6.60 2.06
CA THR A 98 -9.43 7.34 3.14
C THR A 98 -10.50 8.10 3.94
N PRO A 99 -10.37 8.18 5.27
CA PRO A 99 -11.34 8.89 6.12
C PRO A 99 -11.48 10.37 5.71
N GLU A 100 -10.42 10.95 5.15
CA GLU A 100 -10.46 12.29 4.55
C GLU A 100 -11.37 12.36 3.31
N LEU A 101 -11.23 11.41 2.38
CA LEU A 101 -12.09 11.36 1.20
C LEU A 101 -13.56 11.13 1.58
N GLN A 102 -13.82 10.28 2.57
CA GLN A 102 -15.15 10.04 3.10
C GLN A 102 -15.76 11.34 3.69
N ALA A 103 -14.98 12.08 4.48
CA ALA A 103 -15.43 13.36 5.04
C ALA A 103 -15.77 14.40 3.95
N ARG A 104 -14.98 14.46 2.86
CA ARG A 104 -15.26 15.34 1.71
C ARG A 104 -16.55 14.94 0.98
N ILE A 105 -16.79 13.64 0.80
CA ILE A 105 -18.01 13.11 0.19
C ILE A 105 -19.22 13.46 1.06
N ASP A 106 -19.12 13.30 2.38
CA ASP A 106 -20.24 13.58 3.28
C ASP A 106 -20.53 15.07 3.39
N LYS A 107 -19.50 15.93 3.35
CA LYS A 107 -19.67 17.38 3.21
C LYS A 107 -20.41 17.74 1.92
N ALA A 108 -19.99 17.18 0.77
CA ALA A 108 -20.65 17.42 -0.50
C ALA A 108 -22.11 16.93 -0.49
N ARG A 109 -22.40 15.78 0.13
CA ARG A 109 -23.77 15.29 0.33
C ARG A 109 -24.62 16.23 1.19
N ALA A 110 -24.03 16.82 2.23
CA ALA A 110 -24.71 17.80 3.07
C ALA A 110 -25.00 19.10 2.31
N GLU A 111 -24.07 19.60 1.50
CA GLU A 111 -24.25 20.80 0.66
C GLU A 111 -25.34 20.60 -0.40
N ILE A 112 -25.40 19.41 -1.02
CA ILE A 112 -26.49 19.03 -1.93
C ILE A 112 -27.84 19.04 -1.20
N LYS A 113 -27.92 18.43 -0.01
CA LYS A 113 -29.16 18.44 0.80
C LYS A 113 -29.56 19.84 1.24
N ALA A 114 -28.59 20.71 1.53
CA ALA A 114 -28.81 22.10 1.90
C ALA A 114 -29.15 23.00 0.71
N GLY A 115 -29.09 22.50 -0.53
CA GLY A 115 -29.37 23.27 -1.74
C GLY A 115 -28.25 24.22 -2.17
N ASN A 116 -27.05 24.10 -1.56
CA ASN A 116 -25.88 24.92 -1.85
C ASN A 116 -25.09 24.40 -3.08
N CYS A 117 -25.80 24.02 -4.14
CA CYS A 117 -25.21 23.51 -5.37
C CYS A 117 -25.39 24.51 -6.52
N LYS A 118 -24.28 24.86 -7.19
CA LYS A 118 -24.33 25.60 -8.45
C LYS A 118 -24.62 24.61 -9.59
N THR A 119 -25.82 24.69 -10.16
CA THR A 119 -26.18 23.93 -11.35
C THR A 119 -25.88 24.75 -12.58
N LEU A 120 -24.89 24.34 -13.37
CA LEU A 120 -24.56 24.96 -14.67
C LEU A 120 -25.07 24.02 -15.77
N LYS A 121 -25.86 24.53 -16.71
CA LYS A 121 -26.55 23.69 -17.72
C LYS A 121 -26.01 23.91 -19.13
N SER A 122 -25.55 25.12 -19.42
CA SER A 122 -25.02 25.50 -20.73
C SER A 122 -23.52 25.75 -20.68
N HIS A 123 -22.86 25.65 -21.85
CA HIS A 123 -21.45 26.00 -21.98
C HIS A 123 -21.20 27.48 -21.60
N ALA A 124 -22.13 28.37 -21.98
CA ALA A 124 -22.06 29.78 -21.64
C ALA A 124 -22.18 30.04 -20.13
N ASP A 125 -22.96 29.23 -19.40
CA ASP A 125 -23.08 29.33 -17.94
C ASP A 125 -21.76 28.96 -17.25
N ILE A 126 -21.04 27.99 -17.81
CA ILE A 126 -19.73 27.55 -17.33
C ILE A 126 -18.69 28.65 -17.54
N ASP A 127 -18.65 29.23 -18.74
CA ASP A 127 -17.74 30.33 -19.07
C ASP A 127 -18.02 31.56 -18.20
N ALA A 128 -19.29 31.91 -18.00
CA ALA A 128 -19.69 33.02 -17.13
C ALA A 128 -19.32 32.76 -15.66
N TYR A 129 -19.45 31.52 -15.19
CA TYR A 129 -19.05 31.15 -13.83
C TYR A 129 -17.55 31.30 -13.62
N PHE A 130 -16.72 30.78 -14.52
CA PHE A 130 -15.26 30.88 -14.38
C PHE A 130 -14.74 32.32 -14.53
N ASN A 131 -15.38 33.15 -15.35
CA ASN A 131 -15.04 34.58 -15.45
C ASN A 131 -15.47 35.40 -14.22
N SER A 132 -16.32 34.84 -13.34
CA SER A 132 -16.80 35.50 -12.11
C SER A 132 -16.04 35.12 -10.84
N LEU A 133 -15.10 34.17 -10.94
CA LEU A 133 -14.22 33.70 -9.85
C LEU A 133 -12.93 34.54 -9.79
#